data_AF-A0A368EX59-F1
#
_entry.id   AF-A0A368EX59-F1
#
_cell.length_a   1.000
_cell.length_b   1.000
_cell.length_c   1.000
_cell.angle_alpha   90.00
_cell.angle_beta   90.00
_cell.angle_gamma   90.00
#
_symmetry.space_group_name_H-M   'P 1'
#
loop_
_entity.id
_entity.type
_entity.pdbx_description
1 polymer ?
#
loop_
_entity_poly.entity_id
_entity_poly.type
_entity_poly.pdbx_seq_one_letter_code
_entity_poly.pdbx_strand_id
1 'polypeptide(L)'
;MHHILLYYISYFIHLEKFFKTGLGLWPKTNIEFRGAAFPSGGDATIDGLVTIPNILSEFNNRLVGVSHGMGTREQLPETQLSVAESGATTDKMPEQAKELVRRLKNLVEVDYTQHWIMVIVTIGTEEVRTLDA
;
A
#
# COMPACT_ATOMS: atom_id res chain seq x y z
N MET A 1 -11.24 21.57 8.56
CA MET A 1 -10.16 20.80 9.21
C MET A 1 -9.91 19.57 8.34
N HIS A 2 -8.76 19.52 7.66
CA HIS A 2 -8.57 18.65 6.49
C HIS A 2 -7.96 17.29 6.86
N HIS A 3 -8.57 16.20 6.38
CA HIS A 3 -8.01 14.84 6.42
C HIS A 3 -6.97 14.63 5.30
N ILE A 4 -6.01 13.73 5.53
CA ILE A 4 -5.00 13.29 4.56
C ILE A 4 -5.27 11.82 4.24
N LEU A 5 -5.46 11.52 2.96
CA LEU A 5 -5.69 10.18 2.42
C LEU A 5 -4.37 9.62 1.89
N LEU A 6 -3.99 8.41 2.31
CA LEU A 6 -2.75 7.75 1.89
C LEU A 6 -3.05 6.60 0.94
N TYR A 7 -2.36 6.56 -0.19
CA TYR A 7 -2.50 5.55 -1.23
C TYR A 7 -1.16 4.95 -1.58
N TYR A 8 -1.18 3.68 -1.97
CA TYR A 8 0.03 2.95 -2.31
C TYR A 8 -0.15 2.03 -3.53
N ILE A 9 0.76 2.18 -4.50
CA ILE A 9 0.84 1.45 -5.78
C ILE A 9 2.26 0.85 -5.89
N SER A 10 2.42 -0.38 -6.40
CA SER A 10 3.73 -1.07 -6.38
C SER A 10 3.98 -2.14 -7.46
N TYR A 11 5.22 -2.21 -8.02
CA TYR A 11 5.66 -3.21 -9.03
C TYR A 11 7.03 -3.87 -8.79
N PHE A 12 7.18 -5.13 -9.21
CA PHE A 12 8.37 -6.02 -9.29
C PHE A 12 9.61 -5.68 -8.42
N ILE A 13 9.84 -6.41 -7.31
CA ILE A 13 11.15 -6.45 -6.63
C ILE A 13 11.42 -7.85 -6.04
N HIS A 14 12.53 -8.48 -6.42
CA HIS A 14 12.99 -9.77 -5.85
C HIS A 14 13.65 -9.60 -4.47
N LEU A 15 14.13 -8.39 -4.14
CA LEU A 15 14.86 -8.06 -2.91
C LEU A 15 14.09 -7.25 -1.84
N GLU A 16 12.89 -6.72 -2.12
CA GLU A 16 12.21 -5.76 -1.22
C GLU A 16 10.71 -6.04 -1.01
N LYS A 17 10.27 -7.30 -1.11
CA LYS A 17 8.85 -7.67 -0.86
C LYS A 17 8.38 -7.27 0.55
N PHE A 18 9.34 -7.18 1.48
CA PHE A 18 9.18 -6.62 2.83
C PHE A 18 8.60 -5.20 2.82
N PHE A 19 9.17 -4.29 2.03
CA PHE A 19 8.77 -2.88 2.05
C PHE A 19 7.36 -2.67 1.49
N LYS A 20 6.90 -3.54 0.59
CA LYS A 20 5.72 -3.29 -0.24
C LYS A 20 4.43 -3.86 0.33
N THR A 21 4.44 -5.13 0.69
CA THR A 21 3.26 -5.84 1.21
C THR A 21 3.51 -6.40 2.60
N GLY A 22 4.68 -6.13 3.20
CA GLY A 22 5.14 -6.77 4.44
C GLY A 22 5.46 -8.25 4.28
N LEU A 23 5.54 -8.76 3.05
CA LEU A 23 5.86 -10.16 2.80
C LEU A 23 7.30 -10.46 3.26
N GLY A 24 7.46 -11.50 4.09
CA GLY A 24 8.76 -11.87 4.66
C GLY A 24 9.04 -11.32 6.07
N LEU A 25 8.13 -10.51 6.64
CA LEU A 25 8.19 -10.11 8.06
C LEU A 25 8.00 -11.26 9.05
N TRP A 26 7.25 -12.28 8.63
CA TRP A 26 7.04 -13.50 9.39
C TRP A 26 7.77 -14.66 8.70
N PRO A 27 8.77 -15.27 9.37
CA PRO A 27 9.53 -16.35 8.76
C PRO A 27 8.63 -17.54 8.41
N LYS A 28 8.83 -18.12 7.21
CA LYS A 28 8.19 -19.36 6.71
C LYS A 28 6.71 -19.28 6.30
N THR A 29 6.16 -18.09 6.04
CA THR A 29 4.80 -17.94 5.49
C THR A 29 4.77 -17.06 4.24
N ASN A 30 4.00 -17.45 3.21
CA ASN A 30 3.70 -16.61 2.03
C ASN A 30 2.59 -15.58 2.31
N ILE A 31 2.43 -15.18 3.58
CA ILE A 31 1.38 -14.25 4.00
C ILE A 31 1.93 -12.82 3.91
N GLU A 32 1.18 -11.96 3.24
CA GLU A 32 1.49 -10.53 3.12
C GLU A 32 1.07 -9.79 4.40
N PHE A 33 2.05 -9.25 5.14
CA PHE A 33 1.77 -8.44 6.33
C PHE A 33 1.58 -6.96 5.96
N ARG A 34 0.44 -6.65 5.34
CA ARG A 34 0.16 -5.31 4.79
C ARG A 34 0.10 -4.22 5.87
N GLY A 35 -0.29 -4.57 7.08
CA GLY A 35 -0.27 -3.67 8.24
C GLY A 35 1.12 -3.19 8.66
N ALA A 36 2.19 -3.83 8.19
CA ALA A 36 3.57 -3.47 8.45
C ALA A 36 4.33 -3.02 7.20
N ALA A 37 3.64 -2.87 6.06
CA ALA A 37 4.24 -2.34 4.85
C ALA A 37 4.69 -0.89 5.09
N PHE A 38 5.95 -0.57 4.78
CA PHE A 38 6.52 0.77 4.98
C PHE A 38 5.64 1.93 4.45
N PRO A 39 5.06 1.87 3.23
CA PRO A 39 4.35 3.00 2.67
C PRO A 39 2.87 3.10 3.09
N SER A 40 2.27 2.03 3.62
CA SER A 40 0.82 1.99 3.84
C SER A 40 0.36 1.31 5.13
N GLY A 41 1.24 0.65 5.87
CA GLY A 41 0.90 -0.10 7.07
C GLY A 41 0.67 0.77 8.30
N GLY A 42 -0.32 0.42 9.11
CA GLY A 42 -0.66 1.13 10.36
C GLY A 42 -0.87 0.25 11.59
N ASP A 43 -0.31 -0.96 11.64
CA ASP A 43 -0.52 -1.91 12.75
C ASP A 43 0.34 -1.65 14.00
N ALA A 44 1.06 -0.52 14.05
CA ALA A 44 1.87 -0.13 15.20
C ALA A 44 1.92 1.40 15.34
N THR A 45 2.64 1.90 16.34
CA THR A 45 3.06 3.31 16.41
C THR A 45 4.43 3.48 15.77
N ILE A 46 4.90 4.73 15.65
CA ILE A 46 6.25 5.02 15.12
C ILE A 46 7.37 4.33 15.91
N ASP A 47 7.18 4.08 17.21
CA ASP A 47 8.15 3.38 18.07
C ASP A 47 8.25 1.87 17.77
N GLY A 48 7.18 1.29 17.21
CA GLY A 48 7.12 -0.15 16.89
C GLY A 48 7.48 -0.43 15.43
N LEU A 49 6.81 0.26 14.50
CA LEU A 49 7.07 0.16 13.07
C LEU A 49 7.16 1.55 12.47
N VAL A 50 8.28 1.86 11.83
CA VAL A 50 8.47 3.11 11.11
C VAL A 50 7.84 2.99 9.73
N THR A 51 6.55 3.29 9.63
CA THR A 51 5.79 3.38 8.37
C THR A 51 5.34 4.81 8.12
N ILE A 52 5.01 5.15 6.87
CA ILE A 52 4.50 6.47 6.51
C ILE A 52 3.21 6.80 7.28
N PRO A 53 2.19 5.91 7.36
CA PRO A 53 1.01 6.18 8.18
C PRO A 53 1.33 6.41 9.66
N ASN A 54 2.24 5.63 10.25
CA ASN A 54 2.61 5.79 11.66
C ASN A 54 3.34 7.11 11.93
N ILE A 55 4.19 7.55 11.00
CA ILE A 55 4.83 8.87 11.08
C ILE A 55 3.78 9.97 10.97
N LEU A 56 2.85 9.87 10.01
CA LEU A 56 1.82 10.89 9.80
C LEU A 56 0.81 10.93 10.94
N SER A 57 0.53 9.81 11.60
CA SER A 57 -0.39 9.75 12.73
C SER A 57 0.11 10.53 13.96
N GLU A 58 1.43 10.74 14.10
CA GLU A 58 2.00 11.59 15.15
C GLU A 58 1.60 13.06 14.99
N PHE A 59 1.35 13.50 13.75
CA PHE A 59 0.94 14.87 13.44
C PHE A 59 -0.57 15.00 13.22
N ASN A 60 -1.20 13.98 12.64
CA ASN A 60 -2.64 13.94 12.37
C ASN A 60 -3.14 12.49 12.37
N ASN A 61 -3.88 12.12 13.41
CA ASN A 61 -4.45 10.78 13.57
C ASN A 61 -5.65 10.49 12.65
N ARG A 62 -6.11 11.45 11.84
CA ARG A 62 -7.25 11.28 10.92
C ARG A 62 -6.79 10.85 9.52
N LEU A 63 -6.12 9.71 9.47
CA LEU A 63 -5.68 9.07 8.23
C LEU A 63 -6.74 8.08 7.77
N VAL A 64 -6.97 8.03 6.46
CA VAL A 64 -7.91 7.10 5.82
C VAL A 64 -7.19 6.34 4.71
N GLY A 65 -7.52 5.07 4.56
CA GLY A 65 -6.89 4.17 3.59
C GLY A 65 -5.70 3.37 4.11
N VAL A 66 -5.41 3.48 5.41
CA VAL A 66 -4.31 2.77 6.08
C VAL A 66 -4.52 1.26 6.00
N SER A 67 -3.44 0.52 5.74
CA SER A 67 -3.46 -0.94 5.66
C SER A 67 -3.32 -1.55 7.05
N HIS A 68 -4.09 -2.60 7.31
CA HIS A 68 -4.12 -3.31 8.58
C HIS A 68 -4.20 -4.82 8.37
N GLY A 69 -3.55 -5.55 9.26
CA GLY A 69 -3.58 -7.00 9.33
C GLY A 69 -2.73 -7.70 8.26
N MET A 70 -3.00 -8.99 8.14
CA MET A 70 -2.31 -9.91 7.25
C MET A 70 -3.30 -10.49 6.24
N GLY A 71 -2.93 -10.52 4.96
CA GLY A 71 -3.78 -11.06 3.90
C GLY A 71 -3.49 -10.46 2.53
N THR A 72 -4.03 -11.09 1.50
CA THR A 72 -3.95 -10.55 0.13
C THR A 72 -4.91 -9.36 -0.04
N ARG A 73 -4.76 -8.64 -1.15
CA ARG A 73 -5.62 -7.50 -1.53
C ARG A 73 -7.11 -7.84 -1.53
N GLU A 74 -7.47 -9.07 -1.88
CA GLU A 74 -8.84 -9.58 -1.97
C GLU A 74 -9.41 -10.00 -0.61
N GLN A 75 -8.53 -10.29 0.37
CA GLN A 75 -8.93 -10.74 1.70
C GLN A 75 -9.16 -9.59 2.67
N LEU A 76 -8.58 -8.42 2.38
CA LEU A 76 -8.69 -7.24 3.24
C LEU A 76 -9.81 -6.29 2.77
N PRO A 77 -10.42 -5.51 3.70
CA PRO A 77 -11.50 -4.58 3.37
C PRO A 77 -11.11 -3.56 2.28
N GLU A 78 -12.06 -3.23 1.39
CA GLU A 78 -11.84 -2.21 0.35
C GLU A 78 -11.61 -0.79 0.90
N THR A 79 -11.91 -0.58 2.19
CA THR A 79 -11.57 0.66 2.90
C THR A 79 -10.06 0.85 3.08
N GLN A 80 -9.27 -0.24 2.95
CA GLN A 80 -7.81 -0.17 2.85
C GLN A 80 -7.42 0.08 1.39
N LEU A 81 -6.68 1.16 1.16
CA LEU A 81 -6.45 1.71 -0.18
C LEU A 81 -5.13 1.28 -0.80
N SER A 82 -4.41 0.37 -0.15
CA SER A 82 -3.23 -0.28 -0.72
C SER A 82 -3.67 -1.32 -1.76
N VAL A 83 -3.36 -1.03 -3.02
CA VAL A 83 -3.63 -1.91 -4.18
C VAL A 83 -2.39 -2.62 -4.68
N ALA A 84 -1.28 -2.50 -3.95
CA ALA A 84 -0.04 -3.20 -4.27
C ALA A 84 -0.25 -4.71 -4.26
N GLU A 85 0.32 -5.39 -5.25
CA GLU A 85 0.24 -6.84 -5.42
C GLU A 85 1.66 -7.40 -5.56
N SER A 86 2.03 -8.37 -4.74
CA SER A 86 3.34 -9.01 -4.83
C SER A 86 3.50 -9.71 -6.19
N GLY A 87 4.58 -9.40 -6.90
CA GLY A 87 4.87 -10.00 -8.20
C GLY A 87 4.17 -9.33 -9.39
N ALA A 88 3.42 -8.24 -9.18
CA ALA A 88 2.86 -7.45 -10.27
C ALA A 88 3.98 -6.80 -11.11
N THR A 89 3.83 -6.90 -12.43
CA THR A 89 4.68 -6.29 -13.46
C THR A 89 4.09 -4.95 -13.94
N THR A 90 4.89 -4.16 -14.67
CA THR A 90 4.54 -2.82 -15.18
C THR A 90 3.22 -2.79 -15.98
N ASP A 91 2.88 -3.87 -16.68
CA ASP A 91 1.61 -4.02 -17.39
C ASP A 91 0.36 -3.95 -16.49
N LYS A 92 0.48 -4.31 -15.22
CA LYS A 92 -0.61 -4.22 -14.24
C LYS A 92 -0.84 -2.80 -13.72
N MET A 93 -0.02 -1.80 -14.06
CA MET A 93 -0.19 -0.47 -13.44
C MET A 93 -1.52 0.21 -13.74
N PRO A 94 -1.96 0.25 -14.99
CA PRO A 94 -3.24 0.86 -15.32
C PRO A 94 -4.40 0.17 -14.58
N GLU A 95 -4.30 -1.12 -14.31
CA GLU A 95 -5.30 -1.87 -13.54
C GLU A 95 -5.30 -1.48 -12.07
N GLN A 96 -4.12 -1.47 -11.41
CA GLN A 96 -4.01 -1.03 -10.02
C GLN A 96 -4.49 0.41 -9.83
N ALA A 97 -4.17 1.31 -10.77
CA ALA A 97 -4.65 2.70 -10.73
C ALA A 97 -6.18 2.80 -10.88
N LYS A 98 -6.78 2.02 -11.79
CA LYS A 98 -8.25 1.97 -11.95
C LYS A 98 -8.92 1.44 -10.69
N GLU A 99 -8.37 0.39 -10.10
CA GLU A 99 -8.85 -0.19 -8.85
C GLU A 99 -8.77 0.82 -7.70
N LEU A 100 -7.66 1.57 -7.61
CA LEU A 100 -7.50 2.62 -6.62
C LEU A 100 -8.61 3.67 -6.72
N VAL A 101 -8.85 4.16 -7.93
CA VAL A 101 -9.91 5.13 -8.22
C VAL A 101 -11.29 4.56 -7.92
N ARG A 102 -11.52 3.27 -8.18
CA ARG A 102 -12.78 2.59 -7.84
C ARG A 102 -13.00 2.56 -6.33
N ARG A 103 -11.99 2.14 -5.54
CA ARG A 103 -12.08 2.13 -4.07
C ARG A 103 -12.30 3.52 -3.50
N LEU A 104 -11.58 4.50 -4.03
CA LEU A 104 -11.74 5.93 -3.75
C LEU A 104 -13.18 6.42 -3.90
N LYS A 105 -13.82 6.11 -5.03
CA LYS A 105 -15.20 6.49 -5.31
C LYS A 105 -16.21 5.77 -4.42
N ASN A 106 -15.86 4.58 -3.93
CA ASN A 106 -16.71 3.77 -3.07
C ASN A 106 -16.54 4.10 -1.57
N LEU A 107 -15.55 4.91 -1.20
CA LEU A 107 -15.37 5.38 0.18
C LEU A 107 -16.45 6.41 0.52
N VAL A 108 -17.48 5.96 1.24
CA VAL A 108 -18.58 6.82 1.71
C VAL A 108 -18.13 7.75 2.86
N GLU A 109 -17.09 7.36 3.59
CA GLU A 109 -16.62 8.05 4.80
C GLU A 109 -15.91 9.38 4.51
N VAL A 110 -15.38 9.58 3.29
CA VAL A 110 -14.57 10.75 2.96
C VAL A 110 -14.90 11.25 1.55
N ASP A 111 -15.18 12.55 1.44
CA ASP A 111 -15.23 13.22 0.14
C ASP A 111 -13.82 13.41 -0.40
N TYR A 112 -13.36 12.49 -1.24
CA TYR A 112 -12.02 12.53 -1.82
C TYR A 112 -11.72 13.80 -2.63
N THR A 113 -12.73 14.58 -3.02
CA THR A 113 -12.54 15.86 -3.74
C THR A 113 -12.23 17.04 -2.82
N GLN A 114 -12.55 16.92 -1.53
CA GLN A 114 -12.36 17.97 -0.51
C GLN A 114 -11.18 17.67 0.44
N HIS A 115 -10.43 16.60 0.16
CA HIS A 115 -9.38 16.07 1.02
C HIS A 115 -8.05 15.97 0.29
N TRP A 116 -6.96 16.09 1.05
CA TRP A 116 -5.62 15.92 0.51
C TRP A 116 -5.37 14.43 0.29
N ILE A 117 -4.84 14.09 -0.89
CA ILE A 117 -4.55 12.73 -1.31
C ILE A 117 -3.05 12.60 -1.56
N MET A 118 -2.39 11.73 -0.81
CA MET A 118 -1.00 11.32 -1.00
C MET A 118 -0.99 9.96 -1.68
N VAL A 119 -0.48 9.90 -2.91
CA VAL A 119 -0.31 8.63 -3.64
C VAL A 119 1.17 8.29 -3.73
N ILE A 120 1.53 7.14 -3.17
CA ILE A 120 2.89 6.60 -3.16
C ILE A 120 2.95 5.51 -4.23
N VAL A 121 3.72 5.76 -5.29
CA VAL A 121 3.96 4.78 -6.35
C VAL A 121 5.39 4.27 -6.21
N THR A 122 5.55 2.96 -6.04
CA THR A 122 6.85 2.30 -5.95
C THR A 122 7.10 1.43 -7.16
N ILE A 123 7.95 1.93 -8.05
CA ILE A 123 8.40 1.19 -9.22
C ILE A 123 9.69 0.48 -8.81
N GLY A 124 9.69 -0.84 -8.85
CA GLY A 124 10.92 -1.61 -8.71
C GLY A 124 11.64 -1.70 -10.04
N THR A 125 12.97 -1.60 -10.01
CA THR A 125 13.81 -1.68 -11.20
C THR A 125 14.21 -3.13 -11.46
N GLU A 126 13.64 -3.76 -12.48
CA GLU A 126 14.21 -4.89 -13.28
C GLU A 126 13.28 -5.21 -14.47
N GLU A 127 12.95 -4.21 -15.30
CA GLU A 127 12.27 -4.44 -16.60
C GLU A 127 13.27 -4.62 -17.76
N VAL A 128 14.57 -4.80 -17.46
CA VAL A 128 15.63 -5.03 -18.46
C VAL A 128 16.34 -6.35 -18.16
N ARG A 129 15.63 -7.47 -18.28
CA ARG A 129 16.27 -8.76 -18.57
C ARG A 129 15.35 -9.75 -19.27
N THR A 130 14.84 -9.34 -20.42
CA THR A 130 14.41 -10.28 -21.47
C THR A 130 14.91 -9.81 -22.82
N LEU A 131 16.23 -9.66 -22.93
CA LEU A 131 16.93 -9.96 -24.18
C LEU A 131 17.85 -11.13 -23.84
N ASP A 132 17.79 -12.15 -24.68
CA ASP A 132 18.60 -13.38 -24.69
C ASP A 132 18.09 -14.58 -23.87
N ALA A 133 17.24 -15.39 -24.51
CA ALA A 133 17.40 -16.85 -24.64
C ALA A 133 16.46 -17.40 -25.73
#